data_AF-A0A955U6G2-F1
#
_entry.id   AF-A0A955U6G2-F1
#
_cell.length_a   1.000
_cell.length_b   1.000
_cell.length_c   1.000
_cell.angle_alpha   90.00
_cell.angle_beta   90.00
_cell.angle_gamma   90.00
#
_symmetry.space_group_name_H-M   'P 1'
#
loop_
_entity.id
_entity.type
_entity.pdbx_description
1 polymer ?
#
loop_
_entity_poly.entity_id
_entity_poly.type
_entity_poly.pdbx_seq_one_letter_code
_entity_poly.pdbx_strand_id
1 'polypeptide(L)'
;MALAGLAHLNKGFCFDAAGDEAFALGWPHVRRLTDESVDAFRSALRHLSEPDFDLSIHWPRPLAAALVHAWGVGQLFHLAPGSREFSQAAEEAAFSTVAPTPDQVRQYLSERLSRSPMWASERATESFVLLMEALVGSEVVVDAILEHLEGLDGHELNDHLVQPAWITFQLGYLLLRVPAAAAKEYQARMRSLVSGAGAPRSVAPPSHVRSLLLALDGARAADRLTDKDPRYYTHAVGDATTVRMRASIHRGWAFPDPRLVFLGGTDVLSSRAFQSWAKLPARDQRVFFEAVAPIKHPGVVTIMAAMVSQGTGTKPQARRWLLQHWDFAKPVLSELAARSDEIRDLLATL
;
A
#
# COMPACT_ATOMS: atom_id res chain seq x y z
N MET A 1 -2.02 -15.36 -18.01
CA MET A 1 -2.77 -14.08 -17.99
C MET A 1 -1.81 -12.97 -18.38
N ALA A 2 -2.06 -12.26 -19.47
CA ALA A 2 -1.21 -11.15 -19.88
C ALA A 2 -1.60 -9.90 -19.07
N LEU A 3 -0.86 -9.63 -17.99
CA LEU A 3 -0.95 -8.42 -17.17
C LEU A 3 -0.36 -7.22 -17.94
N ALA A 4 -1.01 -6.84 -19.04
CA ALA A 4 -0.61 -5.73 -19.89
C ALA A 4 -1.16 -4.42 -19.33
N GLY A 5 -0.54 -3.92 -18.27
CA GLY A 5 -0.78 -2.59 -17.75
C GLY A 5 0.46 -1.72 -17.81
N LEU A 6 1.55 -2.13 -17.14
CA LEU A 6 2.71 -1.26 -16.90
C LEU A 6 4.07 -1.95 -16.90
N ALA A 7 4.11 -3.28 -17.10
CA ALA A 7 5.35 -4.07 -16.98
C ALA A 7 6.45 -3.68 -17.97
N HIS A 8 6.10 -2.95 -19.04
CA HIS A 8 7.05 -2.45 -20.02
C HIS A 8 7.68 -1.10 -19.66
N LEU A 9 7.17 -0.38 -18.64
CA LEU A 9 7.59 1.00 -18.36
C LEU A 9 9.04 1.10 -17.89
N ASN A 10 9.51 0.17 -17.04
CA ASN A 10 10.88 0.19 -16.53
C ASN A 10 11.45 -1.23 -16.39
N LYS A 11 11.83 -1.85 -17.51
CA LYS A 11 12.56 -3.12 -17.46
C LYS A 11 13.92 -2.93 -16.78
N GLY A 12 14.26 -3.82 -15.86
CA GLY A 12 15.49 -3.78 -15.07
C GLY A 12 15.47 -2.76 -13.92
N PHE A 13 14.28 -2.31 -13.52
CA PHE A 13 14.12 -1.47 -12.32
C PHE A 13 14.43 -2.26 -11.05
N CYS A 14 14.06 -3.54 -11.03
CA CYS A 14 14.41 -4.51 -10.00
C CYS A 14 15.57 -5.42 -10.43
N PHE A 15 16.02 -6.27 -9.50
CA PHE A 15 17.06 -7.28 -9.79
C PHE A 15 16.57 -8.41 -10.70
N ASP A 16 15.26 -8.64 -10.74
CA ASP A 16 14.62 -9.68 -11.55
C ASP A 16 13.30 -9.17 -12.16
N ALA A 17 12.79 -9.93 -13.15
CA ALA A 17 11.57 -9.59 -13.86
C ALA A 17 10.30 -9.67 -13.01
N ALA A 18 10.29 -10.52 -11.96
CA ALA A 18 9.15 -10.65 -11.07
C ALA A 18 9.00 -9.41 -10.16
N GLY A 19 10.12 -8.77 -9.79
CA GLY A 19 10.15 -7.47 -9.13
C GLY A 19 9.61 -6.36 -10.04
N ASP A 20 10.06 -6.30 -11.30
CA ASP A 20 9.55 -5.32 -12.28
C ASP A 20 8.03 -5.46 -12.46
N GLU A 21 7.54 -6.69 -12.58
CA GLU A 21 6.11 -6.99 -12.67
C GLU A 21 5.36 -6.56 -11.40
N ALA A 22 5.90 -6.82 -10.21
CA ALA A 22 5.27 -6.42 -8.96
C ALA A 22 5.13 -4.89 -8.83
N PHE A 23 6.16 -4.12 -9.22
CA PHE A 23 6.08 -2.66 -9.26
C PHE A 23 5.07 -2.16 -10.29
N ALA A 24 5.00 -2.80 -11.45
CA ALA A 24 3.98 -2.52 -12.44
C ALA A 24 2.55 -2.77 -11.91
N LEU A 25 2.37 -3.75 -11.03
CA LEU A 25 1.09 -4.09 -10.38
C LEU A 25 0.78 -3.25 -9.13
N GLY A 26 1.65 -2.29 -8.77
CA GLY A 26 1.39 -1.36 -7.68
C GLY A 26 2.18 -1.60 -6.40
N TRP A 27 3.28 -2.36 -6.41
CA TRP A 27 4.16 -2.48 -5.24
C TRP A 27 4.52 -1.10 -4.63
N PRO A 28 4.51 -0.94 -3.29
CA PRO A 28 4.28 -1.97 -2.25
C PRO A 28 2.80 -2.20 -1.89
N HIS A 29 1.84 -1.60 -2.61
CA HIS A 29 0.40 -1.74 -2.40
C HIS A 29 -0.18 -3.03 -3.01
N VAL A 30 0.61 -4.10 -2.98
CA VAL A 30 0.24 -5.48 -3.32
C VAL A 30 0.64 -6.32 -2.13
N ARG A 31 -0.25 -7.15 -1.59
CA ARG A 31 0.11 -8.11 -0.54
C ARG A 31 0.43 -9.45 -1.17
N ARG A 32 1.51 -10.07 -0.72
CA ARG A 32 1.94 -11.39 -1.17
C ARG A 32 1.62 -12.42 -0.12
N LEU A 33 0.88 -13.44 -0.52
CA LEU A 33 0.55 -14.55 0.37
C LEU A 33 1.62 -15.63 0.31
N THR A 34 2.07 -16.09 1.47
CA THR A 34 3.03 -17.18 1.64
C THR A 34 2.32 -18.38 2.24
N ASP A 35 2.84 -19.59 1.99
CA ASP A 35 2.33 -20.83 2.58
C ASP A 35 3.11 -21.21 3.85
N GLU A 36 3.67 -20.21 4.54
CA GLU A 36 4.40 -20.41 5.79
C GLU A 36 3.45 -20.89 6.91
N SER A 37 3.89 -21.90 7.66
CA SER A 37 3.17 -22.39 8.83
C SER A 37 3.29 -21.39 9.98
N VAL A 38 2.15 -20.87 10.43
CA VAL A 38 2.05 -19.96 11.57
C VAL A 38 0.88 -20.32 12.47
N ASP A 39 0.99 -19.98 13.75
CA ASP A 39 -0.16 -19.93 14.66
C ASP A 39 -1.03 -18.73 14.26
N ALA A 40 -1.86 -18.93 13.23
CA ALA A 40 -2.66 -17.89 12.60
C ALA A 40 -3.59 -17.22 13.61
N PHE A 41 -4.23 -17.99 14.47
CA PHE A 41 -5.15 -17.50 15.49
C PHE A 41 -4.43 -16.56 16.48
N ARG A 42 -3.37 -17.04 17.14
CA ARG A 42 -2.65 -16.22 18.13
C ARG A 42 -2.00 -14.99 17.50
N SER A 43 -1.51 -15.13 16.27
CA SER A 43 -0.90 -14.02 15.54
C SER A 43 -1.96 -12.99 15.13
N ALA A 44 -3.14 -13.43 14.69
CA ALA A 44 -4.26 -12.56 14.34
C ALA A 44 -4.70 -11.73 15.55
N LEU A 45 -4.89 -12.36 16.72
CA LEU A 45 -5.26 -11.67 17.96
C LEU A 45 -4.24 -10.60 18.37
N ARG A 46 -2.94 -10.86 18.16
CA ARG A 46 -1.90 -9.86 18.42
C ARG A 46 -2.07 -8.63 17.54
N HIS A 47 -2.28 -8.83 16.24
CA HIS A 47 -2.50 -7.70 15.32
C HIS A 47 -3.79 -6.95 15.61
N LEU A 48 -4.84 -7.65 16.06
CA LEU A 48 -6.13 -7.06 16.44
C LEU A 48 -6.05 -6.22 17.73
N SER A 49 -5.05 -6.46 18.57
CA SER A 49 -4.83 -5.70 19.80
C SER A 49 -4.19 -4.32 19.58
N GLU A 50 -3.73 -4.04 18.36
CA GLU A 50 -3.12 -2.75 17.98
C GLU A 50 -4.09 -1.92 17.10
N PRO A 51 -4.15 -0.59 17.27
CA PRO A 51 -4.95 0.29 16.40
C PRO A 51 -4.49 0.28 14.93
N ASP A 52 -3.19 0.01 14.73
CA ASP A 52 -2.54 -0.04 13.42
C ASP A 52 -2.18 -1.47 13.06
N PHE A 53 -2.71 -1.96 11.94
CA PHE A 53 -2.37 -3.26 11.38
C PHE A 53 -0.98 -3.28 10.74
N ASP A 54 -0.16 -4.32 10.99
CA ASP A 54 1.19 -4.44 10.40
C ASP A 54 1.12 -4.17 8.88
N LEU A 55 2.00 -3.32 8.37
CA LEU A 55 2.04 -2.99 6.94
C LEU A 55 2.94 -3.94 6.16
N SER A 56 3.26 -5.10 6.75
CA SER A 56 4.00 -6.17 6.08
C SER A 56 3.48 -6.38 4.67
N ILE A 57 4.41 -6.58 3.74
CA ILE A 57 4.03 -6.82 2.35
C ILE A 57 3.76 -8.31 2.14
N HIS A 58 4.43 -9.15 2.93
CA HIS A 58 4.31 -10.60 2.86
C HIS A 58 3.51 -11.13 4.06
N TRP A 59 2.56 -12.01 3.80
CA TRP A 59 1.64 -12.53 4.80
C TRP A 59 1.45 -14.04 4.65
N PRO A 60 1.59 -14.82 5.72
CA PRO A 60 1.10 -16.19 5.74
C PRO A 60 -0.40 -16.22 5.40
N ARG A 61 -0.78 -17.02 4.42
CA ARG A 61 -2.17 -17.10 3.92
C ARG A 61 -3.20 -17.38 5.01
N PRO A 62 -2.97 -18.34 5.94
CA PRO A 62 -3.93 -18.60 7.02
C PRO A 62 -4.12 -17.40 7.96
N LEU A 63 -3.04 -16.63 8.21
CA LEU A 63 -3.07 -15.42 9.04
C LEU A 63 -3.82 -14.28 8.34
N ALA A 64 -3.55 -14.06 7.05
CA ALA A 64 -4.28 -13.07 6.27
C ALA A 64 -5.78 -13.35 6.26
N ALA A 65 -6.19 -14.60 6.06
CA ALA A 65 -7.58 -15.03 6.09
C ALA A 65 -8.24 -14.76 7.46
N ALA A 66 -7.60 -15.19 8.55
CA ALA A 66 -8.10 -14.97 9.90
C ALA A 66 -8.27 -13.47 10.22
N LEU A 67 -7.34 -12.64 9.76
CA LEU A 67 -7.39 -11.19 9.97
C LEU A 67 -8.50 -10.52 9.16
N VAL A 68 -8.70 -10.93 7.91
CA VAL A 68 -9.80 -10.41 7.08
C VAL A 68 -11.15 -10.83 7.65
N HIS A 69 -11.31 -12.06 8.13
CA HIS A 69 -12.54 -12.47 8.79
C HIS A 69 -12.79 -11.66 10.06
N ALA A 70 -11.80 -11.54 10.94
CA ALA A 70 -11.94 -10.74 12.16
C ALA A 70 -12.32 -9.29 11.85
N TRP A 71 -11.60 -8.62 10.95
CA TRP A 71 -11.89 -7.23 10.58
C TRP A 71 -13.19 -7.04 9.80
N GLY A 72 -13.64 -8.07 9.09
CA GLY A 72 -14.90 -8.05 8.34
C GLY A 72 -16.14 -8.13 9.24
N VAL A 73 -15.99 -8.58 10.49
CA VAL A 73 -17.09 -8.65 11.44
C VAL A 73 -17.39 -7.26 11.99
N GLY A 74 -18.48 -6.66 11.51
CA GLY A 74 -18.88 -5.29 11.86
C GLY A 74 -19.10 -5.04 13.36
N GLN A 75 -19.28 -6.08 14.17
CA GLN A 75 -19.34 -5.98 15.63
C GLN A 75 -18.05 -5.41 16.24
N LEU A 76 -16.87 -5.71 15.66
CA LEU A 76 -15.60 -5.19 16.16
C LEU A 76 -15.48 -3.67 15.99
N PHE A 77 -16.24 -3.04 15.09
CA PHE A 77 -16.12 -1.60 14.84
C PHE A 77 -16.61 -0.74 16.00
N HIS A 78 -17.51 -1.28 16.82
CA HIS A 78 -18.11 -0.58 17.97
C HIS A 78 -17.42 -0.91 19.28
N LEU A 79 -16.48 -1.85 19.27
CA LEU A 79 -15.80 -2.35 20.45
C LEU A 79 -14.37 -1.83 20.44
N ALA A 80 -13.91 -1.27 21.55
CA ALA A 80 -12.54 -0.81 21.68
C ALA A 80 -11.59 -2.01 21.76
N PRO A 81 -10.44 -1.99 21.05
CA PRO A 81 -9.42 -3.02 21.20
C PRO A 81 -9.04 -3.19 22.68
N GLY A 82 -8.96 -4.46 23.12
CA GLY A 82 -8.64 -4.81 24.52
C GLY A 82 -9.84 -4.94 25.45
N SER A 83 -11.07 -4.63 25.01
CA SER A 83 -12.27 -5.00 25.78
C SER A 83 -12.50 -6.52 25.76
N ARG A 84 -13.20 -7.04 26.77
CA ARG A 84 -13.54 -8.47 26.83
C ARG A 84 -14.44 -8.87 25.66
N GLU A 85 -15.41 -8.01 25.33
CA GLU A 85 -16.36 -8.20 24.24
C GLU A 85 -15.66 -8.16 22.89
N PHE A 86 -14.70 -7.24 22.70
CA PHE A 86 -13.85 -7.20 21.51
C PHE A 86 -13.09 -8.52 21.37
N SER A 87 -12.44 -8.96 22.45
CA SER A 87 -11.64 -10.19 22.43
C SER A 87 -12.49 -11.41 22.07
N GLN A 88 -13.68 -11.55 22.66
CA GLN A 88 -14.58 -12.67 22.34
C GLN A 88 -15.02 -12.67 20.88
N ALA A 89 -15.48 -11.52 20.36
CA ALA A 89 -15.88 -11.40 18.96
C ALA A 89 -14.70 -11.62 17.99
N ALA A 90 -13.50 -11.13 18.35
CA ALA A 90 -12.28 -11.31 17.58
C ALA A 90 -11.84 -12.79 17.56
N GLU A 91 -11.91 -13.47 18.70
CA GLU A 91 -11.62 -14.91 18.80
C GLU A 91 -12.58 -15.71 17.91
N GLU A 92 -13.89 -15.49 18.02
CA GLU A 92 -14.89 -16.17 17.19
C GLU A 92 -14.64 -16.00 15.69
N ALA A 93 -14.29 -14.77 15.27
CA ALA A 93 -14.08 -14.45 13.87
C ALA A 93 -12.71 -14.92 13.33
N ALA A 94 -11.67 -14.96 14.17
CA ALA A 94 -10.32 -15.37 13.77
C ALA A 94 -10.12 -16.89 13.63
N PHE A 95 -11.14 -17.71 13.94
CA PHE A 95 -11.07 -19.17 13.74
C PHE A 95 -11.07 -19.59 12.27
N SER A 96 -11.62 -18.77 11.37
CA SER A 96 -11.59 -19.08 9.94
C SER A 96 -10.22 -18.72 9.35
N THR A 97 -9.52 -19.73 8.82
CA THR A 97 -8.24 -19.57 8.11
C THR A 97 -8.37 -19.78 6.61
N VAL A 98 -9.60 -19.89 6.11
CA VAL A 98 -9.92 -20.03 4.68
C VAL A 98 -10.18 -18.64 4.10
N ALA A 99 -9.86 -18.44 2.82
CA ALA A 99 -10.18 -17.18 2.15
C ALA A 99 -11.71 -16.90 2.18
N PRO A 100 -12.14 -15.64 2.36
CA PRO A 100 -13.56 -15.32 2.37
C PRO A 100 -14.18 -15.58 1.00
N THR A 101 -15.46 -15.95 0.98
CA THR A 101 -16.23 -16.06 -0.26
C THR A 101 -16.52 -14.68 -0.86
N PRO A 102 -16.86 -14.56 -2.15
CA PRO A 102 -17.27 -13.29 -2.75
C PRO A 102 -18.42 -12.60 -1.99
N ASP A 103 -19.40 -13.36 -1.49
CA ASP A 103 -20.51 -12.80 -0.70
C ASP A 103 -20.04 -12.26 0.65
N GLN A 104 -19.12 -12.97 1.32
CA GLN A 104 -18.50 -12.47 2.55
C GLN A 104 -17.70 -11.19 2.28
N VAL A 105 -16.98 -11.12 1.16
CA VAL A 105 -16.24 -9.91 0.73
C VAL A 105 -17.19 -8.71 0.57
N ARG A 106 -18.32 -8.88 -0.14
CA ARG A 106 -19.35 -7.84 -0.26
C ARG A 106 -19.86 -7.37 1.10
N GLN A 107 -20.21 -8.32 1.97
CA GLN A 107 -20.69 -8.01 3.31
C GLN A 107 -19.64 -7.24 4.13
N TYR A 108 -18.40 -7.71 4.15
CA TYR A 108 -17.31 -7.10 4.92
C TYR A 108 -16.99 -5.69 4.44
N LEU A 109 -16.94 -5.48 3.12
CA LEU A 109 -16.69 -4.16 2.55
C LEU A 109 -17.87 -3.22 2.77
N SER A 110 -19.10 -3.69 2.65
CA SER A 110 -20.29 -2.89 2.94
C SER A 110 -20.30 -2.42 4.39
N GLU A 111 -20.08 -3.34 5.34
CA GLU A 111 -19.95 -2.99 6.76
C GLU A 111 -18.83 -1.98 6.99
N ARG A 112 -17.68 -2.15 6.31
CA ARG A 112 -16.53 -1.27 6.46
C ARG A 112 -16.72 0.12 5.86
N LEU A 113 -17.38 0.21 4.71
CA LEU A 113 -17.64 1.46 4.02
C LEU A 113 -18.74 2.27 4.72
N SER A 114 -19.74 1.59 5.27
CA SER A 114 -20.80 2.24 6.05
C SER A 114 -20.37 2.65 7.45
N ARG A 115 -19.34 2.02 8.02
CA ARG A 115 -18.93 2.25 9.42
C ARG A 115 -17.43 2.50 9.52
N SER A 116 -17.05 3.73 9.88
CA SER A 116 -15.68 4.01 10.32
C SER A 116 -15.55 3.60 11.78
N PRO A 117 -14.77 2.56 12.14
CA PRO A 117 -14.42 2.38 13.55
C PRO A 117 -13.67 3.63 14.01
N MET A 118 -14.01 4.12 15.20
CA MET A 118 -13.33 5.29 15.77
C MET A 118 -11.85 5.02 16.09
N TRP A 119 -11.48 3.74 16.20
CA TRP A 119 -10.19 3.28 16.70
C TRP A 119 -9.23 2.78 15.61
N ALA A 120 -9.71 2.47 14.39
CA ALA A 120 -8.83 1.95 13.34
C ALA A 120 -8.30 3.06 12.45
N SER A 121 -6.99 3.04 12.19
CA SER A 121 -6.35 4.00 11.30
C SER A 121 -6.67 3.75 9.83
N GLU A 122 -6.37 4.77 9.02
CA GLU A 122 -6.40 4.70 7.55
C GLU A 122 -5.49 3.57 7.01
N ARG A 123 -4.32 3.39 7.64
CA ARG A 123 -3.35 2.34 7.30
C ARG A 123 -3.91 0.94 7.49
N ALA A 124 -4.70 0.75 8.54
CA ALA A 124 -5.30 -0.54 8.83
C ALA A 124 -6.44 -0.87 7.86
N THR A 125 -7.24 0.13 7.45
CA THR A 125 -8.23 0.00 6.37
C THR A 125 -7.55 -0.34 5.04
N GLU A 126 -6.44 0.32 4.70
CA GLU A 126 -5.66 0.01 3.50
C GLU A 126 -5.18 -1.45 3.53
N SER A 127 -4.51 -1.87 4.59
CA SER A 127 -4.02 -3.26 4.69
C SER A 127 -5.14 -4.28 4.64
N PHE A 128 -6.31 -4.01 5.22
CA PHE A 128 -7.48 -4.88 5.14
C PHE A 128 -7.92 -5.09 3.68
N VAL A 129 -8.10 -4.02 2.91
CA VAL A 129 -8.51 -4.11 1.49
C VAL A 129 -7.45 -4.84 0.67
N LEU A 130 -6.16 -4.55 0.89
CA LEU A 130 -5.08 -5.18 0.14
C LEU A 130 -4.88 -6.66 0.50
N LEU A 131 -5.13 -7.07 1.75
CA LEU A 131 -5.15 -8.48 2.13
C LEU A 131 -6.33 -9.23 1.52
N MET A 132 -7.50 -8.60 1.54
CA MET A 132 -8.69 -9.16 0.91
C MET A 132 -8.46 -9.37 -0.58
N GLU A 133 -7.88 -8.39 -1.28
CA GLU A 133 -7.51 -8.55 -2.69
C GLU A 133 -6.52 -9.68 -2.91
N ALA A 134 -5.49 -9.81 -2.07
CA ALA A 134 -4.53 -10.90 -2.21
C ALA A 134 -5.17 -12.29 -2.00
N LEU A 135 -6.24 -12.39 -1.21
CA LEU A 135 -6.96 -13.64 -0.95
C LEU A 135 -7.96 -14.02 -2.05
N VAL A 136 -8.72 -13.06 -2.57
CA VAL A 136 -9.86 -13.33 -3.46
C VAL A 136 -9.71 -12.78 -4.88
N GLY A 137 -8.69 -11.97 -5.14
CA GLY A 137 -8.43 -11.32 -6.42
C GLY A 137 -9.03 -9.91 -6.54
N SER A 138 -8.44 -9.11 -7.42
CA SER A 138 -8.80 -7.68 -7.61
C SER A 138 -10.23 -7.49 -8.14
N GLU A 139 -10.70 -8.34 -9.06
CA GLU A 139 -12.04 -8.20 -9.67
C GLU A 139 -13.14 -8.29 -8.62
N VAL A 140 -13.06 -9.27 -7.71
CA VAL A 140 -14.05 -9.47 -6.62
C VAL A 140 -14.09 -8.25 -5.68
N VAL A 141 -12.92 -7.71 -5.32
CA VAL A 141 -12.83 -6.56 -4.40
C VAL A 141 -13.32 -5.27 -5.08
N VAL A 142 -12.93 -5.01 -6.33
CA VAL A 142 -13.38 -3.83 -7.08
C VAL A 142 -14.90 -3.87 -7.26
N ASP A 143 -15.44 -5.03 -7.66
CA ASP A 143 -16.86 -5.20 -7.86
C ASP A 143 -17.64 -4.95 -6.57
N ALA A 144 -17.23 -5.56 -5.46
CA ALA A 144 -17.86 -5.36 -4.15
C ALA A 144 -17.81 -3.91 -3.64
N ILE A 145 -16.70 -3.19 -3.85
CA ILE A 145 -16.61 -1.76 -3.50
C ILE A 145 -17.59 -0.95 -4.35
N LEU A 146 -17.63 -1.19 -5.66
CA LEU A 146 -18.49 -0.42 -6.57
C LEU A 146 -19.97 -0.74 -6.36
N GLU A 147 -20.35 -2.01 -6.17
CA GLU A 147 -21.72 -2.43 -5.85
C GLU A 147 -22.22 -1.72 -4.58
N HIS A 148 -21.38 -1.64 -3.55
CA HIS A 148 -21.73 -0.90 -2.34
C HIS A 148 -21.96 0.58 -2.64
N LEU A 149 -21.03 1.24 -3.33
CA LEU A 149 -21.14 2.67 -3.66
C LEU A 149 -22.35 2.99 -4.55
N GLU A 150 -22.73 2.09 -5.44
CA GLU A 150 -23.91 2.22 -6.31
C GLU A 150 -25.23 2.02 -5.55
N GLY A 151 -25.20 1.32 -4.43
CA GLY A 151 -26.36 1.12 -3.56
C GLY A 151 -26.66 2.31 -2.63
N LEU A 152 -25.73 3.26 -2.50
CA LEU A 152 -25.88 4.46 -1.67
C LEU A 152 -26.62 5.55 -2.43
N ASP A 153 -27.49 6.30 -1.74
CA ASP A 153 -28.13 7.45 -2.35
C ASP A 153 -27.17 8.66 -2.47
N GLY A 154 -27.58 9.69 -3.22
CA GLY A 154 -26.74 10.87 -3.46
C GLY A 154 -26.43 11.68 -2.19
N HIS A 155 -27.27 11.61 -1.16
CA HIS A 155 -27.01 12.25 0.12
C HIS A 155 -26.04 11.43 0.96
N GLU A 156 -26.24 10.12 1.04
CA GLU A 156 -25.37 9.17 1.71
C GLU A 156 -23.95 9.24 1.12
N LEU A 157 -23.82 9.17 -0.21
CA LEU A 157 -22.55 9.38 -0.90
C LEU A 157 -21.86 10.67 -0.42
N ASN A 158 -22.60 11.78 -0.37
CA ASN A 158 -22.08 13.09 0.06
C ASN A 158 -21.73 13.14 1.57
N ASP A 159 -22.46 12.44 2.41
CA ASP A 159 -22.32 12.41 3.87
C ASP A 159 -21.28 11.38 4.35
N HIS A 160 -20.90 10.44 3.48
CA HIS A 160 -19.88 9.45 3.79
C HIS A 160 -18.51 10.11 4.08
N LEU A 161 -18.07 9.90 5.33
CA LEU A 161 -16.87 10.45 5.98
C LEU A 161 -15.54 10.02 5.32
N VAL A 162 -14.41 10.41 5.92
CA VAL A 162 -13.03 10.24 5.43
C VAL A 162 -12.65 8.80 5.01
N GLN A 163 -13.25 7.75 5.57
CA GLN A 163 -12.85 6.35 5.29
C GLN A 163 -13.22 5.83 3.89
N PRO A 164 -14.45 6.01 3.39
CA PRO A 164 -14.78 5.77 1.97
C PRO A 164 -13.84 6.46 0.98
N ALA A 165 -13.29 7.62 1.31
CA ALA A 165 -12.32 8.30 0.45
C ALA A 165 -10.98 7.53 0.32
N TRP A 166 -10.56 6.78 1.35
CA TRP A 166 -9.37 5.96 1.27
C TRP A 166 -9.62 4.65 0.53
N ILE A 167 -10.74 4.00 0.77
CA ILE A 167 -11.08 2.75 0.07
C ILE A 167 -11.27 3.02 -1.44
N THR A 168 -11.90 4.14 -1.80
CA THR A 168 -11.99 4.57 -3.21
C THR A 168 -10.64 4.97 -3.80
N PHE A 169 -9.70 5.47 -3.01
CA PHE A 169 -8.33 5.69 -3.45
C PHE A 169 -7.63 4.35 -3.79
N GLN A 170 -7.86 3.29 -2.99
CA GLN A 170 -7.31 1.95 -3.25
C GLN A 170 -7.78 1.35 -4.58
N LEU A 171 -8.97 1.72 -5.09
CA LEU A 171 -9.43 1.30 -6.43
C LEU A 171 -8.40 1.62 -7.52
N GLY A 172 -7.65 2.72 -7.38
CA GLY A 172 -6.60 3.07 -8.33
C GLY A 172 -5.50 2.00 -8.46
N TYR A 173 -5.15 1.30 -7.37
CA TYR A 173 -4.19 0.19 -7.42
C TYR A 173 -4.82 -1.10 -7.93
N LEU A 174 -6.06 -1.39 -7.51
CA LEU A 174 -6.78 -2.59 -7.93
C LEU A 174 -7.02 -2.60 -9.44
N LEU A 175 -7.33 -1.44 -10.04
CA LEU A 175 -7.52 -1.28 -11.48
C LEU A 175 -6.25 -1.60 -12.29
N LEU A 176 -5.05 -1.53 -11.69
CA LEU A 176 -3.80 -1.94 -12.36
C LEU A 176 -3.68 -3.46 -12.53
N ARG A 177 -4.50 -4.23 -11.81
CA ARG A 177 -4.37 -5.68 -11.65
C ARG A 177 -5.54 -6.47 -12.25
N VAL A 178 -6.62 -5.79 -12.66
CA VAL A 178 -7.73 -6.40 -13.39
C VAL A 178 -7.45 -6.41 -14.90
N PRO A 179 -8.08 -7.31 -15.68
CA PRO A 179 -7.99 -7.28 -17.13
C PRO A 179 -8.44 -5.93 -17.71
N ALA A 180 -7.79 -5.47 -18.79
CA ALA A 180 -8.07 -4.15 -19.38
C ALA A 180 -9.54 -3.96 -19.81
N ALA A 181 -10.24 -5.04 -20.16
CA ALA A 181 -11.68 -4.99 -20.45
C ALA A 181 -12.50 -4.68 -19.20
N ALA A 182 -12.27 -5.41 -18.10
CA ALA A 182 -12.91 -5.17 -16.80
C ALA A 182 -12.56 -3.79 -16.24
N ALA A 183 -11.30 -3.35 -16.36
CA ALA A 183 -10.88 -2.02 -15.95
C ALA A 183 -11.72 -0.91 -16.60
N LYS A 184 -12.02 -1.02 -17.91
CA LYS A 184 -12.86 -0.05 -18.62
C LYS A 184 -14.29 -0.01 -18.09
N GLU A 185 -14.85 -1.17 -17.77
CA GLU A 185 -16.19 -1.28 -17.19
C GLU A 185 -16.26 -0.65 -15.80
N TYR A 186 -15.31 -0.99 -14.93
CA TYR A 186 -15.22 -0.40 -13.59
C TYR A 186 -14.98 1.11 -13.64
N GLN A 187 -14.14 1.61 -14.55
CA GLN A 187 -13.96 3.04 -14.75
C GLN A 187 -15.25 3.72 -15.23
N ALA A 188 -16.08 3.05 -16.04
CA ALA A 188 -17.37 3.58 -16.46
C ALA A 188 -18.35 3.69 -15.28
N ARG A 189 -18.42 2.66 -14.44
CA ARG A 189 -19.19 2.65 -13.18
C ARG A 189 -18.77 3.79 -12.25
N MET A 190 -17.46 3.94 -12.02
CA MET A 190 -16.91 5.04 -11.22
C MET A 190 -17.28 6.43 -11.77
N ARG A 191 -17.26 6.62 -13.10
CA ARG A 191 -17.69 7.89 -13.72
C ARG A 191 -19.19 8.15 -13.54
N SER A 192 -20.00 7.09 -13.56
CA SER A 192 -21.44 7.20 -13.29
C SER A 192 -21.69 7.71 -11.87
N LEU A 193 -20.99 7.14 -10.87
CA LEU A 193 -21.05 7.59 -9.48
C LEU A 193 -20.66 9.07 -9.33
N VAL A 194 -19.55 9.48 -9.95
CA VAL A 194 -19.09 10.88 -9.95
C VAL A 194 -20.15 11.82 -10.56
N SER A 195 -20.83 11.39 -11.62
CA SER A 195 -21.85 12.20 -12.29
C SER A 195 -23.16 12.26 -11.49
N GLY A 196 -23.53 11.15 -10.85
CA GLY A 196 -24.73 11.02 -10.02
C GLY A 196 -24.66 11.80 -8.70
N ALA A 197 -23.46 12.01 -8.15
CA ALA A 197 -23.26 12.82 -6.94
C ALA A 197 -23.62 14.32 -7.11
N GLY A 198 -23.85 14.77 -8.35
CA GLY A 198 -24.21 16.14 -8.69
C GLY A 198 -23.01 17.10 -8.71
N ALA A 199 -23.15 18.23 -9.40
CA ALA A 199 -22.14 19.28 -9.35
C ALA A 199 -22.09 19.87 -7.93
N PRO A 200 -20.91 19.93 -7.29
CA PRO A 200 -20.80 20.50 -5.95
C PRO A 200 -21.36 21.92 -5.94
N ARG A 201 -22.29 22.21 -5.03
CA ARG A 201 -22.78 23.58 -4.79
C ARG A 201 -21.71 24.47 -4.12
N SER A 202 -20.58 23.90 -3.68
CA SER A 202 -19.46 24.59 -3.05
C SER A 202 -18.11 24.23 -3.69
N VAL A 203 -17.08 25.02 -3.35
CA VAL A 203 -15.79 25.20 -4.04
C VAL A 203 -14.92 23.93 -4.17
N ALA A 204 -15.30 22.78 -3.60
CA ALA A 204 -14.59 21.51 -3.76
C ALA A 204 -15.54 20.30 -3.74
N PRO A 205 -15.29 19.25 -4.54
CA PRO A 205 -16.09 18.02 -4.51
C PRO A 205 -15.96 17.30 -3.15
N PRO A 206 -16.98 16.53 -2.74
CA PRO A 206 -16.91 15.65 -1.58
C PRO A 206 -15.69 14.71 -1.63
N SER A 207 -15.19 14.29 -0.46
CA SER A 207 -13.95 13.52 -0.35
C SER A 207 -13.95 12.22 -1.16
N HIS A 208 -15.06 11.48 -1.18
CA HIS A 208 -15.18 10.23 -1.95
C HIS A 208 -15.19 10.51 -3.47
N VAL A 209 -15.93 11.52 -3.95
CA VAL A 209 -15.90 11.95 -5.36
C VAL A 209 -14.48 12.36 -5.76
N ARG A 210 -13.80 13.12 -4.91
CA ARG A 210 -12.41 13.51 -5.14
C ARG A 210 -11.51 12.27 -5.28
N SER A 211 -11.64 11.28 -4.41
CA SER A 211 -10.85 10.05 -4.48
C SER A 211 -11.14 9.21 -5.73
N LEU A 212 -12.41 9.10 -6.15
CA LEU A 212 -12.76 8.47 -7.42
C LEU A 212 -12.14 9.22 -8.61
N LEU A 213 -12.17 10.55 -8.60
CA LEU A 213 -11.51 11.38 -9.61
C LEU A 213 -9.98 11.19 -9.59
N LEU A 214 -9.36 11.02 -8.42
CA LEU A 214 -7.93 10.71 -8.32
C LEU A 214 -7.61 9.35 -8.95
N ALA A 215 -8.40 8.32 -8.70
CA ALA A 215 -8.23 7.00 -9.30
C ALA A 215 -8.50 7.00 -10.81
N LEU A 216 -9.42 7.83 -11.31
CA LEU A 216 -9.78 7.93 -12.73
C LEU A 216 -8.82 8.77 -13.57
N ASP A 217 -8.48 9.98 -13.08
CA ASP A 217 -7.76 11.01 -13.83
C ASP A 217 -6.29 11.15 -13.40
N GLY A 218 -5.86 10.42 -12.35
CA GLY A 218 -4.49 10.37 -11.88
C GLY A 218 -3.87 11.75 -11.60
N ALA A 219 -2.73 12.02 -12.22
CA ALA A 219 -1.97 13.27 -12.05
C ALA A 219 -2.81 14.53 -12.32
N ARG A 220 -3.73 14.49 -13.29
CA ARG A 220 -4.59 15.63 -13.64
C ARG A 220 -5.54 15.98 -12.49
N ALA A 221 -6.16 14.98 -11.86
CA ALA A 221 -7.00 15.21 -10.69
C ALA A 221 -6.17 15.63 -9.48
N ALA A 222 -4.99 15.01 -9.27
CA ALA A 222 -4.10 15.37 -8.17
C ALA A 222 -3.71 16.85 -8.21
N ASP A 223 -3.31 17.36 -9.38
CA ASP A 223 -2.93 18.77 -9.57
C ASP A 223 -4.07 19.77 -9.28
N ARG A 224 -5.32 19.37 -9.55
CA ARG A 224 -6.50 20.22 -9.43
C ARG A 224 -7.14 20.17 -8.03
N LEU A 225 -7.15 19.00 -7.40
CA LEU A 225 -8.02 18.70 -6.25
C LEU A 225 -7.29 18.53 -4.93
N THR A 226 -5.96 18.55 -4.94
CA THR A 226 -5.14 18.28 -3.75
C THR A 226 -4.15 19.42 -3.49
N ASP A 227 -3.46 19.34 -2.37
CA ASP A 227 -2.30 20.16 -2.02
C ASP A 227 -1.05 19.85 -2.86
N LYS A 228 -1.21 19.02 -3.92
CA LYS A 228 -0.15 18.54 -4.79
C LYS A 228 0.86 17.69 -4.03
N ASP A 229 0.42 17.06 -2.92
CA ASP A 229 1.23 16.05 -2.26
C ASP A 229 1.46 14.87 -3.23
N PRO A 230 2.73 14.51 -3.48
CA PRO A 230 3.14 13.37 -4.30
C PRO A 230 2.42 12.04 -4.02
N ARG A 231 1.92 11.81 -2.80
CA ARG A 231 1.15 10.60 -2.47
C ARG A 231 -0.08 10.42 -3.36
N TYR A 232 -0.63 11.49 -3.91
CA TYR A 232 -1.79 11.43 -4.82
C TYR A 232 -1.43 11.08 -6.27
N TYR A 233 -0.14 10.97 -6.59
CA TYR A 233 0.37 10.66 -7.93
C TYR A 233 0.80 9.20 -8.08
N THR A 234 0.62 8.38 -7.05
CA THR A 234 1.00 6.96 -7.01
C THR A 234 0.18 6.10 -7.99
N HIS A 235 -0.97 6.61 -8.43
CA HIS A 235 -1.81 6.05 -9.49
C HIS A 235 -1.57 6.68 -10.87
N ALA A 236 -0.68 7.67 -11.00
CA ALA A 236 -0.44 8.35 -12.27
C ALA A 236 0.24 7.40 -13.27
N VAL A 237 -0.56 6.75 -14.10
CA VAL A 237 -0.08 5.90 -15.18
C VAL A 237 0.35 6.76 -16.36
N GLY A 238 1.64 6.70 -16.72
CA GLY A 238 2.16 7.32 -17.95
C GLY A 238 2.54 8.81 -17.85
N ASP A 239 2.60 9.39 -16.65
CA ASP A 239 3.03 10.79 -16.44
C ASP A 239 4.26 10.89 -15.51
N ALA A 240 5.36 10.26 -15.93
CA ALA A 240 6.62 10.26 -15.20
C ALA A 240 7.18 11.67 -14.96
N THR A 241 6.92 12.62 -15.88
CA THR A 241 7.42 13.99 -15.78
C THR A 241 6.73 14.75 -14.65
N THR A 242 5.40 14.67 -14.55
CA THR A 242 4.68 15.30 -13.44
C THR A 242 5.05 14.67 -12.11
N VAL A 243 5.16 13.34 -12.04
CA VAL A 243 5.61 12.64 -10.82
C VAL A 243 6.98 13.12 -10.38
N ARG A 244 7.97 13.20 -11.29
CA ARG A 244 9.30 13.74 -10.99
C ARG A 244 9.26 15.17 -10.48
N MET A 245 8.58 16.04 -11.21
CA MET A 245 8.46 17.47 -10.87
C MET A 245 7.86 17.63 -9.47
N ARG A 246 6.74 16.94 -9.18
CA ARG A 246 6.07 17.01 -7.88
C ARG A 246 6.92 16.40 -6.77
N ALA A 247 7.61 15.30 -7.06
CA ALA A 247 8.52 14.68 -6.12
C ALA A 247 9.67 15.61 -5.72
N SER A 248 10.24 16.38 -6.67
CA SER A 248 11.39 17.27 -6.43
C SER A 248 11.05 18.57 -5.70
N ILE A 249 9.82 19.10 -5.86
CA ILE A 249 9.42 20.37 -5.23
C ILE A 249 8.86 20.19 -3.81
N HIS A 250 8.25 19.04 -3.53
CA HIS A 250 7.58 18.82 -2.25
C HIS A 250 8.56 18.30 -1.21
N ARG A 251 8.83 19.12 -0.19
CA ARG A 251 9.78 18.83 0.92
C ARG A 251 9.13 18.20 2.15
N GLY A 252 7.84 17.86 2.09
CA GLY A 252 7.09 17.30 3.20
C GLY A 252 7.60 15.92 3.66
N TRP A 253 7.24 15.57 4.90
CA TRP A 253 7.75 14.41 5.63
C TRP A 253 7.03 13.09 5.34
N ALA A 254 6.25 13.02 4.26
CA ALA A 254 5.48 11.82 3.92
C ALA A 254 6.42 10.63 3.69
N PHE A 255 5.99 9.46 4.15
CA PHE A 255 6.69 8.19 3.95
C PHE A 255 7.04 8.03 2.46
N PRO A 256 8.31 7.76 2.11
CA PRO A 256 8.74 7.66 0.72
C PRO A 256 8.11 6.42 0.08
N ASP A 257 7.06 6.62 -0.70
CA ASP A 257 6.41 5.56 -1.45
C ASP A 257 7.30 5.11 -2.64
N PRO A 258 7.81 3.87 -2.65
CA PRO A 258 8.62 3.33 -3.74
C PRO A 258 7.92 3.31 -5.10
N ARG A 259 6.58 3.31 -5.12
CA ARG A 259 5.80 3.41 -6.36
C ARG A 259 6.11 4.69 -7.11
N LEU A 260 6.37 5.80 -6.40
CA LEU A 260 6.76 7.07 -7.02
C LEU A 260 8.15 7.00 -7.64
N VAL A 261 9.05 6.17 -7.10
CA VAL A 261 10.37 5.92 -7.69
C VAL A 261 10.24 5.11 -8.97
N PHE A 262 9.35 4.12 -9.01
CA PHE A 262 9.07 3.41 -10.26
C PHE A 262 8.40 4.34 -11.30
N LEU A 263 7.47 5.20 -10.91
CA LEU A 263 6.78 6.10 -11.85
C LEU A 263 7.64 7.25 -12.34
N GLY A 264 8.38 7.91 -11.44
CA GLY A 264 9.21 9.06 -11.75
C GLY A 264 10.66 8.71 -12.07
N GLY A 265 11.08 7.46 -11.90
CA GLY A 265 12.48 7.07 -12.03
C GLY A 265 13.29 7.29 -10.75
N THR A 266 14.54 6.82 -10.79
CA THR A 266 15.35 6.63 -9.60
C THR A 266 15.81 7.93 -8.92
N ASP A 267 15.80 9.06 -9.62
CA ASP A 267 16.06 10.38 -9.06
C ASP A 267 15.05 10.79 -7.97
N VAL A 268 13.85 10.20 -7.99
CA VAL A 268 12.87 10.41 -6.91
C VAL A 268 13.40 9.87 -5.57
N LEU A 269 14.16 8.77 -5.59
CA LEU A 269 14.71 8.13 -4.39
C LEU A 269 15.65 9.08 -3.63
N SER A 270 16.50 9.82 -4.35
CA SER A 270 17.50 10.73 -3.77
C SER A 270 16.87 11.94 -3.07
N SER A 271 15.71 12.41 -3.55
CA SER A 271 15.03 13.60 -3.02
C SER A 271 14.28 13.40 -1.68
N ARG A 272 13.84 12.17 -1.38
CA ARG A 272 12.86 11.90 -0.30
C ARG A 272 13.28 10.83 0.70
N ALA A 273 13.73 9.69 0.18
CA ALA A 273 13.78 8.46 0.98
C ALA A 273 14.95 8.43 1.96
N PHE A 274 16.06 9.08 1.60
CA PHE A 274 17.30 9.06 2.38
C PHE A 274 17.25 9.82 3.70
N GLN A 275 16.56 10.96 3.75
CA GLN A 275 16.67 11.88 4.87
C GLN A 275 15.74 11.53 6.03
N SER A 276 14.72 10.72 5.77
CA SER A 276 13.61 10.51 6.71
C SER A 276 13.49 9.08 7.20
N TRP A 277 14.04 8.08 6.51
CA TRP A 277 13.82 6.67 6.87
C TRP A 277 14.31 6.33 8.29
N ALA A 278 15.47 6.87 8.71
CA ALA A 278 16.05 6.63 10.03
C ALA A 278 15.18 7.20 11.18
N LYS A 279 14.29 8.14 10.87
CA LYS A 279 13.37 8.76 11.84
C LYS A 279 12.05 8.01 11.96
N LEU A 280 11.82 7.00 11.12
CA LEU A 280 10.62 6.17 11.18
C LEU A 280 10.66 5.29 12.44
N PRO A 281 9.51 4.96 13.05
CA PRO A 281 9.42 3.91 14.05
C PRO A 281 9.96 2.57 13.53
N ALA A 282 10.47 1.70 14.41
CA ALA A 282 11.11 0.43 14.02
C ALA A 282 10.24 -0.45 13.09
N ARG A 283 8.92 -0.45 13.33
CA ARG A 283 7.94 -1.12 12.47
C ARG A 283 7.91 -0.54 11.06
N ASP A 284 7.83 0.78 10.93
CA ASP A 284 7.80 1.47 9.64
C ASP A 284 9.15 1.38 8.91
N GLN A 285 10.27 1.28 9.64
CA GLN A 285 11.59 1.00 9.05
C GLN A 285 11.64 -0.39 8.39
N ARG A 286 11.01 -1.41 8.99
CA ARG A 286 10.92 -2.75 8.40
C ARG A 286 10.11 -2.73 7.11
N VAL A 287 8.95 -2.08 7.13
CA VAL A 287 8.09 -1.94 5.95
C VAL A 287 8.82 -1.18 4.85
N PHE A 288 9.51 -0.10 5.21
CA PHE A 288 10.35 0.64 4.27
C PHE A 288 11.46 -0.22 3.67
N PHE A 289 12.18 -1.00 4.49
CA PHE A 289 13.18 -1.96 4.02
C PHE A 289 12.56 -2.93 2.99
N GLU A 290 11.44 -3.58 3.33
CA GLU A 290 10.77 -4.53 2.43
C GLU A 290 10.36 -3.85 1.12
N ALA A 291 9.90 -2.60 1.18
CA ALA A 291 9.40 -1.88 0.03
C ALA A 291 10.52 -1.43 -0.95
N VAL A 292 11.70 -1.03 -0.45
CA VAL A 292 12.83 -0.55 -1.28
C VAL A 292 13.84 -1.64 -1.65
N ALA A 293 13.94 -2.72 -0.88
CA ALA A 293 14.91 -3.80 -1.11
C ALA A 293 14.90 -4.38 -2.54
N PRO A 294 13.76 -4.52 -3.24
CA PRO A 294 13.77 -5.08 -4.58
C PRO A 294 14.33 -4.12 -5.66
N ILE A 295 14.47 -2.82 -5.37
CA ILE A 295 14.89 -1.81 -6.35
C ILE A 295 16.39 -1.92 -6.64
N LYS A 296 16.75 -2.04 -7.91
CA LYS A 296 18.14 -2.11 -8.38
C LYS A 296 18.68 -0.70 -8.63
N HIS A 297 19.08 -0.02 -7.56
CA HIS A 297 19.66 1.33 -7.67
C HIS A 297 20.79 1.56 -6.64
N PRO A 298 21.89 2.26 -6.98
CA PRO A 298 22.97 2.57 -6.04
C PRO A 298 22.49 3.24 -4.76
N GLY A 299 21.42 4.03 -4.87
CA GLY A 299 20.82 4.65 -3.71
C GLY A 299 20.29 3.65 -2.66
N VAL A 300 19.76 2.51 -3.09
CA VAL A 300 19.32 1.47 -2.16
C VAL A 300 20.50 0.90 -1.39
N VAL A 301 21.66 0.72 -2.04
CA VAL A 301 22.88 0.28 -1.36
C VAL A 301 23.26 1.23 -0.23
N THR A 302 23.20 2.54 -0.47
CA THR A 302 23.44 3.56 0.55
C THR A 302 22.45 3.48 1.72
N ILE A 303 21.16 3.20 1.45
CA ILE A 303 20.14 2.98 2.51
C ILE A 303 20.50 1.73 3.32
N MET A 304 20.80 0.62 2.67
CA MET A 304 21.11 -0.64 3.34
C MET A 304 22.37 -0.53 4.19
N ALA A 305 23.39 0.16 3.70
CA ALA A 305 24.60 0.44 4.47
C ALA A 305 24.29 1.25 5.74
N ALA A 306 23.50 2.32 5.60
CA ALA A 306 23.07 3.13 6.75
C ALA A 306 22.22 2.33 7.76
N MET A 307 21.37 1.39 7.30
CA MET A 307 20.62 0.48 8.18
C MET A 307 21.54 -0.46 8.98
N VAL A 308 22.62 -0.98 8.39
CA VAL A 308 23.57 -1.83 9.11
C VAL A 308 24.34 -1.04 10.18
N SER A 309 24.74 0.17 9.81
CA SER A 309 25.46 1.15 10.62
C SER A 309 24.71 1.57 11.88
N GLN A 310 23.43 1.95 11.75
CA GLN A 310 22.64 2.51 12.87
C GLN A 310 22.19 1.48 13.92
N GLY A 311 22.43 0.19 13.72
CA GLY A 311 22.10 -0.83 14.73
C GLY A 311 20.60 -1.06 14.95
N THR A 312 19.75 -0.70 13.99
CA THR A 312 18.30 -0.85 14.09
C THR A 312 17.88 -2.32 14.03
N GLY A 313 16.60 -2.61 14.34
CA GLY A 313 16.03 -3.96 14.22
C GLY A 313 16.09 -4.56 12.80
N THR A 314 16.36 -3.74 11.78
CA THR A 314 16.53 -4.17 10.37
C THR A 314 17.98 -4.46 9.98
N LYS A 315 18.96 -4.26 10.87
CA LYS A 315 20.38 -4.49 10.60
C LYS A 315 20.69 -5.89 10.05
N PRO A 316 20.19 -7.00 10.63
CA PRO A 316 20.45 -8.34 10.09
C PRO A 316 19.95 -8.52 8.65
N GLN A 317 18.77 -7.97 8.34
CA GLN A 317 18.14 -8.04 7.03
C GLN A 317 18.90 -7.20 6.00
N ALA A 318 19.29 -5.98 6.36
CA ALA A 318 20.10 -5.11 5.51
C ALA A 318 21.48 -5.70 5.22
N ARG A 319 22.14 -6.30 6.23
CA ARG A 319 23.42 -7.00 6.05
C ARG A 319 23.27 -8.19 5.11
N ARG A 320 22.23 -9.01 5.32
CA ARG A 320 21.94 -10.15 4.44
C ARG A 320 21.68 -9.71 3.00
N TRP A 321 20.94 -8.61 2.81
CA TRP A 321 20.70 -8.05 1.49
C TRP A 321 22.00 -7.63 0.80
N LEU A 322 22.90 -6.94 1.50
CA LEU A 322 24.20 -6.53 0.94
C LEU A 322 25.06 -7.72 0.50
N LEU A 323 25.02 -8.82 1.26
CA LEU A 323 25.71 -10.07 0.90
C LEU A 323 25.06 -10.77 -0.30
N GLN A 324 23.72 -10.81 -0.35
CA GLN A 324 22.97 -11.42 -1.46
C GLN A 324 23.17 -10.66 -2.78
N HIS A 325 23.34 -9.34 -2.72
CA HIS A 325 23.53 -8.47 -3.88
C HIS A 325 24.97 -7.91 -3.96
N TRP A 326 25.94 -8.67 -3.47
CA TRP A 326 27.33 -8.20 -3.28
C TRP A 326 27.96 -7.63 -4.55
N ASP A 327 27.83 -8.30 -5.69
CA ASP A 327 28.43 -7.85 -6.95
C ASP A 327 27.90 -6.49 -7.40
N PHE A 328 26.64 -6.19 -7.09
CA PHE A 328 26.03 -4.88 -7.35
C PHE A 328 26.40 -3.84 -6.28
N ALA A 329 26.45 -4.25 -5.01
CA ALA A 329 26.67 -3.35 -3.88
C ALA A 329 28.13 -2.92 -3.73
N LYS A 330 29.09 -3.83 -3.99
CA LYS A 330 30.52 -3.63 -3.72
C LYS A 330 31.11 -2.37 -4.38
N PRO A 331 30.85 -2.06 -5.67
CA PRO A 331 31.39 -0.85 -6.29
C PRO A 331 30.90 0.43 -5.60
N VAL A 332 29.61 0.47 -5.25
CA VAL A 332 28.99 1.61 -4.56
C VAL A 332 29.55 1.77 -3.15
N LEU A 333 29.64 0.67 -2.40
CA LEU A 333 30.23 0.68 -1.05
C LEU A 333 31.71 1.10 -1.06
N SER A 334 32.46 0.70 -2.08
CA SER A 334 33.88 1.08 -2.22
C SER A 334 34.04 2.58 -2.44
N GLU A 335 33.18 3.19 -3.26
CA GLU A 335 33.14 4.65 -3.44
C GLU A 335 32.77 5.37 -2.14
N LEU A 336 31.79 4.85 -1.40
CA LEU A 336 31.37 5.40 -0.11
C LEU A 336 32.44 5.26 0.97
N ALA A 337 33.16 4.13 1.03
CA ALA A 337 34.24 3.86 1.98
C ALA A 337 35.45 4.81 1.82
N ALA A 338 35.63 5.38 0.63
CA ALA A 338 36.61 6.44 0.40
C ALA A 338 36.26 7.75 1.12
N ARG A 339 35.00 7.90 1.55
CA ARG A 339 34.45 9.12 2.18
C ARG A 339 33.93 8.90 3.61
N SER A 340 33.85 7.65 4.08
CA SER A 340 33.33 7.30 5.39
C SER A 340 34.07 6.10 5.98
N ASP A 341 34.70 6.30 7.14
CA ASP A 341 35.39 5.25 7.89
C ASP A 341 34.43 4.15 8.35
N GLU A 342 33.21 4.53 8.74
CA GLU A 342 32.16 3.59 9.12
C GLU A 342 31.79 2.61 8.00
N ILE A 343 31.73 3.11 6.76
CA ILE A 343 31.46 2.26 5.59
C ILE A 343 32.67 1.40 5.25
N ARG A 344 33.90 1.90 5.48
CA ARG A 344 35.13 1.11 5.32
C ARG A 344 35.15 -0.08 6.28
N ASP A 345 34.78 0.15 7.54
CA ASP A 345 34.67 -0.90 8.56
C ASP A 345 33.56 -1.90 8.20
N LEU A 346 32.40 -1.42 7.76
CA LEU A 346 31.33 -2.28 7.26
C LEU A 346 31.83 -3.20 6.14
N LEU A 347 32.49 -2.63 5.13
CA LEU A 347 33.03 -3.35 3.97
C LEU A 347 34.05 -4.41 4.38
N ALA A 348 34.85 -4.18 5.43
CA ALA A 348 35.79 -5.16 5.95
C ALA A 348 35.12 -6.33 6.68
N THR A 349 33.87 -6.16 7.12
CA THR A 349 33.11 -7.21 7.83
C THR A 349 32.13 -7.96 6.96
N LEU A 350 31.70 -7.40 5.82
CA LEU A 350 30.86 -8.07 4.83
C LEU A 350 31.68 -9.08 4.05
#